data_AF-A0A950G627-F1
#
_entry.id   AF-A0A950G627-F1
#
_cell.length_a   1.000
_cell.length_b   1.000
_cell.length_c   1.000
_cell.angle_alpha   90.00
_cell.angle_beta   90.00
_cell.angle_gamma   90.00
#
_symmetry.space_group_name_H-M   'P 1'
#
loop_
_entity.id
_entity.type
_entity.pdbx_description
1 polymer ?
#
loop_
_entity_poly.entity_id
_entity_poly.type
_entity_poly.pdbx_seq_one_letter_code
_entity_poly.pdbx_strand_id
1 'polypeptide(L)' 'DPAAAHASRIPAGHPEGYLEAFATIYSDAAELIRASIEGREPDKDARLAPTVRDGVRGVELIEAAVASASQGGSWVRMGG' A
#
# COMPACT_ATOMS: atom_id res chain seq x y z
N ASP A 1 1.95 -19.72 -0.20
CA ASP A 1 1.16 -18.56 0.25
C ASP A 1 0.63 -17.85 -0.99
N PRO A 2 -0.70 -17.68 -1.15
CA PRO A 2 -1.29 -17.00 -2.31
C PRO A 2 -0.78 -15.57 -2.54
N ALA A 3 -0.62 -14.77 -1.48
CA ALA A 3 -0.16 -13.38 -1.62
C ALA A 3 1.31 -13.31 -2.06
N ALA A 4 2.14 -14.24 -1.58
CA ALA A 4 3.53 -14.35 -2.03
C ALA A 4 3.63 -14.78 -3.50
N ALA A 5 2.73 -15.64 -3.96
CA ALA A 5 2.69 -16.06 -5.36
C ALA A 5 2.22 -14.93 -6.30
N HIS A 6 1.29 -14.08 -5.84
CA HIS A 6 0.86 -12.88 -6.57
C HIS A 6 1.98 -11.84 -6.73
N ALA A 7 2.80 -11.69 -5.69
CA ALA A 7 3.87 -10.69 -5.67
C ALA A 7 5.16 -11.13 -6.39
N SER A 8 5.35 -12.43 -6.65
CA SER A 8 6.57 -12.98 -7.26
C SER A 8 6.38 -13.29 -8.74
N ARG A 9 7.43 -13.05 -9.53
CA ARG A 9 7.44 -13.20 -10.99
C ARG A 9 8.44 -14.24 -11.47
N ILE A 10 9.41 -14.61 -10.64
CA ILE A 10 10.50 -15.52 -11.01
C ILE A 10 10.65 -16.67 -10.01
N PRO A 11 11.22 -17.82 -10.43
CA PRO A 11 11.35 -18.97 -9.54
C PRO A 11 12.18 -18.66 -8.29
N ALA A 12 11.85 -19.33 -7.18
CA ALA A 12 12.58 -19.22 -5.93
C ALA A 12 14.10 -19.40 -6.14
N GLY A 13 14.88 -18.53 -5.52
CA GLY A 13 16.34 -18.47 -5.67
C GLY A 13 16.83 -17.39 -6.65
N HIS A 14 15.94 -16.79 -7.46
CA HIS A 14 16.27 -15.61 -8.25
C HIS A 14 15.89 -14.34 -7.46
N PRO A 15 16.78 -13.33 -7.40
CA PRO A 15 16.52 -12.14 -6.60
C PRO A 15 15.47 -11.25 -7.26
N GLU A 16 14.44 -10.91 -6.48
CA GLU A 16 13.55 -9.77 -6.72
C GLU A 16 13.84 -8.70 -5.67
N GLY A 17 13.50 -7.44 -5.96
CA GLY A 17 13.76 -6.34 -5.05
C GLY A 17 12.87 -5.14 -5.30
N TYR A 18 13.45 -3.96 -5.17
CA TYR A 18 12.71 -2.70 -5.16
C TYR A 18 11.89 -2.47 -6.44
N LEU A 19 12.42 -2.79 -7.61
CA LEU A 19 11.74 -2.59 -8.88
C LEU A 19 10.55 -3.54 -9.03
N GLU A 20 10.71 -4.81 -8.65
CA GLU A 20 9.64 -5.80 -8.69
C GLU A 20 8.53 -5.46 -7.68
N ALA A 21 8.89 -4.96 -6.50
CA ALA A 21 7.92 -4.46 -5.53
C ALA A 21 7.09 -3.28 -6.08
N PHE A 22 7.74 -2.31 -6.72
CA PHE A 22 7.03 -1.21 -7.38
C PHE A 22 6.17 -1.70 -8.54
N ALA A 23 6.65 -2.65 -9.34
CA ALA A 23 5.87 -3.26 -10.39
C ALA A 23 4.61 -3.94 -9.85
N THR A 24 4.64 -4.52 -8.65
CA THR A 24 3.44 -5.10 -8.01
C THR A 24 2.41 -4.02 -7.70
N ILE A 25 2.83 -2.90 -7.08
CA ILE A 25 1.93 -1.77 -6.79
C ILE A 25 1.25 -1.26 -8.07
N TYR A 26 2.00 -1.08 -9.15
CA TYR A 26 1.45 -0.59 -10.41
C TYR A 26 0.55 -1.61 -11.11
N SER A 27 0.91 -2.89 -11.10
CA SER A 27 0.07 -3.96 -11.65
C SER A 27 -1.27 -4.06 -10.94
N ASP A 28 -1.26 -3.98 -9.60
CA ASP A 28 -2.48 -4.04 -8.78
C ASP A 28 -3.37 -2.83 -9.01
N ALA A 29 -2.78 -1.62 -9.04
CA ALA A 29 -3.52 -0.40 -9.37
C ALA A 29 -4.15 -0.48 -10.77
N ALA A 30 -3.40 -0.97 -11.77
CA ALA A 30 -3.92 -1.14 -13.13
C ALA A 30 -5.07 -2.17 -13.18
N GLU A 31 -5.00 -3.23 -12.38
CA GLU A 31 -6.04 -4.23 -12.27
C GLU A 31 -7.32 -3.66 -11.66
N LEU A 32 -7.21 -2.91 -10.55
CA LEU A 32 -8.34 -2.22 -9.93
C LEU A 32 -9.01 -1.22 -10.90
N ILE A 33 -8.21 -0.47 -11.67
CA ILE A 33 -8.72 0.47 -12.67
C ILE A 33 -9.48 -0.26 -13.78
N ARG A 34 -8.89 -1.31 -14.37
CA ARG A 34 -9.54 -2.08 -15.44
C ARG A 34 -10.84 -2.72 -14.97
N ALA A 35 -10.83 -3.36 -13.81
CA ALA A 35 -12.02 -3.98 -13.24
C ALA A 35 -13.17 -2.97 -13.05
N SER A 36 -12.84 -1.76 -12.58
CA SER A 36 -13.81 -0.67 -12.46
C SER A 36 -14.37 -0.20 -13.80
N ILE A 37 -13.53 -0.08 -14.84
CA ILE A 37 -13.96 0.34 -16.18
C ILE A 37 -14.86 -0.73 -16.82
N GLU A 38 -14.51 -1.99 -16.62
CA GLU A 38 -15.22 -3.15 -17.20
C GLU A 38 -16.46 -3.56 -16.40
N GLY A 39 -16.67 -2.99 -15.21
CA GLY A 39 -17.79 -3.33 -14.33
C GLY A 39 -17.71 -4.75 -13.76
N ARG A 40 -16.51 -5.29 -13.60
CA ARG A 40 -16.26 -6.61 -13.02
C ARG A 40 -15.62 -6.51 -11.64
N GLU A 41 -15.68 -7.61 -10.90
CA GLU A 41 -14.90 -7.75 -9.68
C GLU A 41 -13.39 -7.80 -10.02
N PRO A 42 -12.53 -7.03 -9.33
CA PRO A 42 -11.08 -7.14 -9.49
C PRO A 42 -10.56 -8.43 -8.87
N ASP A 43 -9.33 -8.80 -9.25
CA ASP A 43 -8.56 -9.79 -8.51
C ASP A 43 -8.56 -9.45 -7.01
N LYS A 44 -8.78 -10.47 -6.16
CA LYS A 44 -8.78 -10.32 -4.71
C LYS A 44 -7.43 -9.85 -4.19
N ASP A 45 -6.32 -10.27 -4.80
CA ASP A 45 -4.98 -9.99 -4.30
C ASP A 45 -4.52 -8.58 -4.73
N ALA A 46 -5.05 -8.06 -5.85
CA ALA A 46 -4.87 -6.66 -6.26
C ALA A 46 -5.51 -5.66 -5.26
N ARG A 47 -6.47 -6.09 -4.44
CA ARG A 47 -7.04 -5.26 -3.37
C ARG A 47 -6.10 -5.02 -2.20
N LEU A 48 -4.93 -5.68 -2.18
CA LEU A 48 -3.87 -5.40 -1.22
C LEU A 48 -3.09 -4.11 -1.54
N ALA A 49 -3.31 -3.52 -2.71
CA ALA A 49 -2.75 -2.22 -3.06
C ALA A 49 -3.15 -1.13 -2.04
N PRO A 50 -2.26 -0.16 -1.75
CA PRO A 50 -2.59 0.94 -0.85
C PRO A 50 -3.83 1.72 -1.31
N THR A 51 -4.68 2.01 -0.34
CA THR A 51 -5.93 2.76 -0.50
C THR A 51 -5.77 4.22 -0.11
N VAL A 52 -6.77 5.03 -0.45
CA VAL A 52 -6.85 6.43 0.02
C VAL A 52 -6.82 6.54 1.56
N ARG A 53 -7.41 5.56 2.27
CA ARG A 53 -7.41 5.55 3.75
C ARG A 53 -6.00 5.36 4.30
N ASP A 54 -5.17 4.57 3.62
CA ASP A 54 -3.78 4.37 4.02
C ASP A 54 -2.97 5.67 3.84
N GLY A 55 -3.28 6.43 2.79
CA GLY A 55 -2.76 7.78 2.57
C GLY A 55 -3.18 8.78 3.66
N VAL A 56 -4.46 8.82 4.02
CA VAL A 56 -4.97 9.67 5.12
C VAL A 56 -4.26 9.37 6.42
N ARG A 57 -4.15 8.09 6.80
CA ARG A 57 -3.41 7.68 8.01
C ARG A 57 -1.95 8.12 7.98
N GLY A 58 -1.32 8.12 6.80
CA GLY A 58 0.05 8.63 6.63
C GLY A 58 0.17 10.13 6.93
N VAL A 59 -0.80 10.93 6.47
CA VAL A 59 -0.84 12.37 6.75
C VAL A 59 -1.13 12.63 8.24
N GLU A 60 -2.08 11.92 8.84
CA GLU A 60 -2.39 12.01 10.27
C GLU A 60 -1.18 11.68 11.14
N LEU A 61 -0.38 10.68 10.74
CA LEU A 61 0.87 10.34 11.41
C LEU A 61 1.87 11.49 11.35
N ILE A 62 2.04 12.13 10.20
CA ILE A 62 2.94 13.28 10.04
C ILE A 62 2.49 14.44 10.93
N GLU A 63 1.19 14.74 10.94
CA GLU A 63 0.62 15.78 11.79
C GLU A 63 0.87 15.50 13.28
N ALA A 64 0.58 14.28 13.73
CA ALA A 64 0.84 13.86 15.10
C ALA A 64 2.32 13.96 15.48
N ALA A 65 3.24 13.58 14.57
CA ALA A 65 4.67 13.71 14.81
C ALA A 65 5.10 15.18 14.99
N VAL A 66 4.57 16.09 14.17
CA VAL A 66 4.83 17.53 14.29
C VAL A 66 4.24 18.09 15.60
N ALA A 67 3.02 17.69 15.96
CA ALA A 67 2.38 18.11 17.21
C ALA A 67 3.17 17.63 18.44
N SER A 68 3.62 16.37 18.44
CA SER A 68 4.48 15.80 19.49
C SER A 68 5.78 16.58 19.64
N ALA A 69 6.46 16.87 18.52
CA ALA A 69 7.70 17.63 18.53
C ALA A 69 7.52 19.03 19.15
N SER A 70 6.42 19.72 18.84
CA SER A 70 6.09 21.03 19.43
C SER A 70 5.81 21.00 20.94
N GLN A 71 5.44 19.82 21.47
CA GLN A 71 5.14 19.58 22.88
C GLN A 71 6.30 18.90 23.63
N GLY A 72 7.52 18.99 23.08
CA GLY A 72 8.72 18.41 23.71
C GLY A 72 8.78 16.88 23.62
N GLY A 73 8.16 16.29 22.61
CA GLY A 73 8.14 14.84 22.39
C GLY A 73 7.10 14.10 23.21
N SER A 74 6.02 14.76 23.64
CA SER A 74 4.93 14.12 24.37
C SER A 74 4.15 13.14 23.48
N TRP A 75 3.52 12.14 24.10
CA TRP A 75 2.54 11.32 23.42
C TRP A 75 1.34 12.16 23.00
N VAL A 76 0.96 12.06 21.73
CA VAL A 76 -0.24 12.68 21.18
C VAL A 76 -1.11 11.61 20.52
N ARG A 77 -2.42 11.84 20.50
CA ARG A 77 -3.35 10.96 19.79
C ARG A 77 -3.22 11.21 18.29
N MET A 78 -3.12 10.16 17.49
CA MET A 78 -3.27 10.27 16.03
C MET A 78 -4.75 10.34 15.68
N GLY A 79 -5.14 11.35 14.88
CA GLY A 79 -6.48 11.50 14.33
C GLY A 79 -7.58 11.76 15.37
N GLY A 80 -8.26 12.90 15.22
CA GLY A 80 -9.54 13.23 15.85
C GLY A 80 -10.61 13.37 14.77
#